data_AF-A0A7Y6EU10-F1
#
_entry.id   AF-A0A7Y6EU10-F1
#
_cell.length_a   1.000
_cell.length_b   1.000
_cell.length_c   1.000
_cell.angle_alpha   90.00
_cell.angle_beta   90.00
_cell.angle_gamma   90.00
#
_symmetry.space_group_name_H-M   'P 1'
#
loop_
_entity.id
_entity.type
_entity.pdbx_description
1 polymer ?
#
loop_
_entity_poly.entity_id
_entity_poly.type
_entity_poly.pdbx_seq_one_letter_code
_entity_poly.pdbx_strand_id
1 'polypeptide(L)'
;MSIDKELREELLQVADSMHCPPELYGRVRQSYQHYVNEKRGRSPMKKRMLAGIAAVAILIPSAAFAASYLADDIFGSSSIIEQHGGTQEDYQEIEGMLQAAKGKLTEDEFKEYMELTKQLMQLKLKITDENGVSHEENLTREEQRQFEQLGLKLTPYFEKINGTAKP
;
A
#
# COMPACT_ATOMS: atom_id res chain seq x y z
N MET A 1 41.15 -30.04 -55.84
CA MET A 1 40.92 -29.72 -54.41
C MET A 1 41.57 -28.37 -54.13
N SER A 2 41.05 -27.54 -53.22
CA SER A 2 41.63 -26.21 -52.97
C SER A 2 42.81 -26.34 -52.02
N ILE A 3 43.89 -25.61 -52.33
CA ILE A 3 45.15 -25.58 -51.57
C ILE A 3 44.89 -25.27 -50.09
N ASP A 4 43.85 -24.50 -49.77
CA ASP A 4 43.44 -24.17 -48.41
C ASP A 4 43.07 -25.39 -47.56
N LYS A 5 42.51 -26.44 -48.19
CA LYS A 5 42.12 -27.66 -47.48
C LYS A 5 43.35 -28.48 -47.10
N GLU A 6 44.28 -28.63 -48.04
CA GLU A 6 45.54 -29.34 -47.85
C GLU A 6 46.41 -28.62 -46.81
N LEU A 7 46.50 -27.29 -46.89
CA LEU A 7 47.22 -26.49 -45.91
C LEU A 7 46.64 -26.63 -44.49
N ARG A 8 45.30 -26.69 -44.38
CA ARG A 8 44.62 -26.85 -43.10
C ARG A 8 44.87 -28.24 -42.50
N GLU A 9 44.86 -29.28 -43.32
CA GLU A 9 45.10 -30.65 -42.87
C GLU A 9 46.55 -30.83 -42.39
N GLU A 10 47.53 -30.31 -43.12
CA GLU A 10 48.94 -30.29 -42.70
C GLU A 10 49.14 -29.55 -41.37
N LEU A 11 48.53 -28.38 -41.21
CA LEU A 11 48.61 -27.61 -39.97
C LEU A 11 47.96 -28.33 -38.78
N LEU A 12 46.85 -29.04 -39.01
CA LEU A 12 46.20 -29.85 -37.98
C LEU A 12 47.06 -31.05 -37.60
N GLN A 13 47.67 -31.72 -38.57
CA GLN A 13 48.56 -32.85 -38.32
C GLN A 13 49.80 -32.43 -37.52
N VAL A 14 50.36 -31.26 -37.82
CA VAL A 14 51.47 -30.67 -37.05
C VAL A 14 51.00 -30.30 -35.64
N ALA A 15 49.81 -29.71 -35.49
CA ALA A 15 49.24 -29.37 -34.17
C ALA A 15 49.01 -30.60 -33.28
N ASP A 16 48.51 -31.69 -33.87
CA ASP A 16 48.29 -32.96 -33.16
C ASP A 16 49.62 -33.64 -32.77
N SER A 17 50.67 -33.44 -33.56
CA SER A 17 52.02 -33.93 -33.23
C SER A 17 52.74 -33.11 -32.15
N MET A 18 52.25 -31.90 -31.85
CA MET A 18 52.84 -31.03 -30.83
C MET A 18 52.38 -31.44 -29.43
N HIS A 19 53.30 -31.99 -28.64
CA HIS A 19 53.05 -32.31 -27.24
C HIS A 19 53.03 -31.04 -26.40
N CYS A 20 51.85 -30.54 -26.05
CA CYS A 20 51.71 -29.33 -25.24
C CYS A 20 52.10 -29.62 -23.78
N PRO A 21 53.08 -28.91 -23.18
CA PRO A 21 53.45 -29.14 -21.79
C PRO A 21 52.27 -28.84 -20.86
N PRO A 22 51.98 -29.70 -19.87
CA PRO A 22 50.78 -29.59 -19.03
C PRO A 22 50.72 -28.29 -18.21
N GLU A 23 51.87 -27.64 -17.99
CA GLU A 23 51.96 -26.37 -17.28
C GLU A 23 51.46 -25.16 -18.08
N LEU A 24 51.42 -25.24 -19.41
CA LEU A 24 50.96 -24.12 -20.26
C LEU A 24 49.49 -23.81 -20.02
N TYR A 25 48.65 -24.85 -19.89
CA TYR A 25 47.22 -24.70 -19.61
C TYR A 25 46.99 -23.95 -18.30
N GLY A 26 47.76 -24.28 -17.26
CA GLY A 26 47.69 -23.60 -15.97
C GLY A 26 48.07 -22.11 -16.07
N ARG A 27 49.17 -21.82 -16.76
CA ARG A 27 49.69 -20.45 -16.94
C ARG A 27 48.75 -19.57 -17.75
N VAL A 28 48.20 -20.09 -18.85
CA VAL A 28 47.24 -19.36 -19.70
C VAL A 28 45.92 -19.13 -18.95
N ARG A 29 45.45 -20.13 -18.18
CA ARG A 29 44.25 -19.97 -17.36
C ARG A 29 44.42 -18.91 -16.28
N GLN A 30 45.57 -18.87 -15.61
CA GLN A 30 45.88 -17.86 -14.61
C GLN A 30 45.95 -16.45 -15.19
N SER A 31 46.62 -16.26 -16.34
CA SER A 31 46.69 -14.94 -16.97
C SER A 31 45.32 -14.45 -17.43
N TYR A 32 44.48 -15.35 -17.96
CA TYR A 32 43.13 -15.03 -18.37
C TYR A 32 42.22 -14.70 -17.18
N GLN A 33 42.35 -15.43 -16.07
CA GLN A 33 41.62 -15.13 -14.84
C GLN A 33 42.00 -13.77 -14.26
N HIS A 34 43.29 -13.40 -14.30
CA HIS A 34 43.74 -12.09 -13.84
C HIS A 34 43.17 -10.95 -14.70
N TYR A 35 43.22 -11.10 -16.03
CA TYR A 35 42.64 -10.14 -16.98
C TYR A 35 41.13 -9.98 -16.81
N VAL A 36 40.40 -11.08 -16.66
CA VAL A 36 38.94 -11.06 -16.43
C VAL A 36 38.61 -10.42 -15.08
N ASN A 37 39.39 -10.68 -14.03
CA ASN A 37 39.15 -10.10 -12.70
C ASN A 37 39.53 -8.61 -12.62
N GLU A 38 40.55 -8.15 -13.35
CA GLU A 38 40.89 -6.71 -13.45
C GLU A 38 39.85 -5.93 -14.25
N LYS A 39 39.34 -6.50 -15.36
CA LYS A 39 38.27 -5.87 -16.16
C LYS A 39 36.89 -5.97 -15.52
N ARG A 40 36.65 -6.98 -14.67
CA ARG A 40 35.45 -7.07 -13.83
C ARG A 40 35.65 -6.19 -12.60
N GLY A 41 35.81 -4.89 -12.88
CA GLY A 41 36.06 -3.85 -11.90
C GLY A 41 35.21 -4.05 -10.67
N ARG A 42 35.85 -3.90 -9.50
CA ARG A 42 35.22 -3.73 -8.19
C ARG A 42 34.28 -2.52 -8.26
N SER A 43 33.09 -2.68 -8.80
CA SER A 43 32.02 -1.72 -8.57
C SER A 43 31.44 -2.05 -7.19
N PRO A 44 31.31 -1.06 -6.27
CA PRO A 44 30.77 -1.28 -4.93
C PRO A 44 29.24 -1.42 -4.98
N MET A 45 28.71 -2.36 -5.76
CA MET A 45 27.27 -2.59 -5.91
C MET A 45 26.59 -3.09 -4.63
N LYS A 46 27.34 -3.53 -3.61
CA LYS A 46 26.76 -3.97 -2.32
C LYS A 46 26.19 -2.82 -1.47
N LYS A 47 26.66 -1.58 -1.69
CA LYS A 47 26.13 -0.39 -0.97
C LYS A 47 24.84 0.16 -1.58
N ARG A 48 24.52 -0.21 -2.83
CA ARG A 48 23.32 0.28 -3.53
C ARG A 48 22.05 -0.53 -3.25
N MET A 49 22.18 -1.80 -2.82
CA MET A 49 21.00 -2.59 -2.40
C MET A 49 20.46 -2.18 -1.01
N LEU A 50 21.30 -1.66 -0.11
CA LEU A 50 20.83 -1.23 1.22
C LEU A 50 20.01 0.07 1.16
N ALA A 51 20.23 0.93 0.17
CA ALA A 51 19.49 2.19 0.00
C ALA A 51 18.08 1.98 -0.57
N GLY A 52 17.79 0.84 -1.22
CA GLY A 52 16.47 0.55 -1.80
C GLY A 52 15.44 0.09 -0.77
N ILE A 53 15.87 -0.54 0.33
CA ILE A 53 14.96 -1.10 1.34
C ILE A 53 14.47 -0.02 2.31
N ALA A 54 15.27 1.02 2.58
CA ALA A 54 14.86 2.14 3.44
C ALA A 54 13.81 3.06 2.78
N ALA A 55 13.74 3.12 1.45
CA ALA A 55 12.78 3.97 0.73
C ALA A 55 11.34 3.44 0.77
N VAL A 56 11.14 2.12 0.86
CA VAL A 56 9.79 1.52 0.89
C VAL A 56 9.11 1.72 2.25
N ALA A 57 9.87 1.79 3.35
CA ALA A 57 9.31 2.02 4.68
C ALA A 57 8.83 3.48 4.91
N ILE A 58 9.40 4.45 4.20
CA ILE A 58 9.02 5.88 4.30
C ILE A 58 7.82 6.22 3.38
N LEU A 59 7.54 5.38 2.37
CA LEU A 59 6.53 5.67 1.35
C LEU A 59 5.13 5.08 1.63
N ILE A 60 4.93 4.36 2.73
CA ILE A 60 3.62 3.78 3.08
C ILE A 60 2.67 4.77 3.79
N PRO A 61 3.09 5.78 4.58
CA PRO A 61 2.10 6.69 5.18
C PRO A 61 1.33 7.54 4.15
N SER A 62 1.89 7.77 2.96
CA SER A 62 1.32 8.71 1.98
C SER A 62 0.31 8.09 1.00
N ALA A 63 0.26 6.76 0.88
CA ALA A 63 -0.69 6.13 -0.07
C ALA A 63 -2.15 6.26 0.39
N ALA A 64 -2.40 6.49 1.68
CA ALA A 64 -3.73 6.78 2.20
C ALA A 64 -4.20 8.23 1.94
N PHE A 65 -3.29 9.15 1.63
CA PHE A 65 -3.61 10.58 1.50
C PHE A 65 -4.12 11.00 0.10
N ALA A 66 -4.18 10.09 -0.87
CA ALA A 66 -4.66 10.38 -2.22
C ALA A 66 -6.05 9.80 -2.55
N ALA A 67 -6.64 9.01 -1.65
CA ALA A 67 -8.04 8.62 -1.77
C ALA A 67 -8.93 9.74 -1.23
N SER A 68 -10.01 10.06 -1.92
CA SER A 68 -11.06 10.93 -1.37
C SER A 68 -11.54 10.32 -0.05
N TYR A 69 -11.62 11.12 1.00
CA TYR A 69 -12.13 10.64 2.29
C TYR A 69 -13.62 10.34 2.13
N LEU A 70 -14.07 9.18 2.60
CA LEU A 70 -15.50 8.85 2.68
C LEU A 70 -16.21 9.80 3.66
N ALA A 71 -15.49 10.24 4.70
CA ALA A 71 -15.97 11.23 5.65
C ALA A 71 -16.29 12.58 4.98
N ASP A 72 -15.64 12.93 3.85
CA ASP A 72 -15.96 14.16 3.11
C ASP A 72 -17.39 14.14 2.57
N ASP A 73 -17.97 12.98 2.25
CA ASP A 73 -19.36 12.88 1.78
C ASP A 73 -20.39 13.11 2.90
N ILE A 74 -19.97 12.92 4.16
CA ILE A 74 -20.81 13.12 5.36
C ILE A 74 -20.64 14.54 5.90
N PHE A 75 -19.39 14.96 6.12
CA PHE A 75 -19.03 16.21 6.80
C PHE A 75 -18.61 17.32 5.84
N GLY A 76 -18.29 17.02 4.59
CA GLY A 76 -17.67 17.96 3.64
C GLY A 76 -16.17 18.13 3.86
N SER A 77 -15.73 18.31 5.11
CA SER A 77 -14.33 18.46 5.49
C SER A 77 -14.11 18.25 7.00
N SER A 78 -12.87 18.03 7.41
CA SER A 78 -12.48 17.91 8.82
C SER A 78 -12.81 19.15 9.67
N SER A 79 -12.86 20.32 9.04
CA SER A 79 -13.18 21.59 9.72
C SER A 79 -14.56 21.61 10.38
N ILE A 80 -15.52 20.83 9.90
CA ILE A 80 -16.84 20.72 10.55
C ILE A 80 -16.72 20.02 11.90
N ILE A 81 -15.88 18.99 11.99
CA ILE A 81 -15.64 18.30 13.28
C ILE A 81 -14.87 19.21 14.23
N GLU A 82 -13.85 19.92 13.73
CA GLU A 82 -13.07 20.88 14.52
C GLU A 82 -13.92 22.03 15.08
N GLN A 83 -14.92 22.51 14.32
CA GLN A 83 -15.86 23.52 14.79
C GLN A 83 -16.76 23.02 15.93
N HIS A 84 -16.98 21.70 16.02
CA HIS A 84 -17.82 21.07 17.03
C HIS A 84 -16.96 20.40 18.12
N GLY A 85 -15.72 20.86 18.30
CA GLY A 85 -14.84 20.45 19.40
C GLY A 85 -14.12 19.12 19.20
N GLY A 86 -14.21 18.48 18.02
CA GLY A 86 -13.44 17.28 17.70
C GLY A 86 -12.05 17.60 17.12
N THR A 87 -11.19 16.58 17.02
CA THR A 87 -9.85 16.73 16.46
C THR A 87 -9.72 16.11 15.07
N GLN A 88 -8.59 16.38 14.41
CA GLN A 88 -8.25 15.71 13.17
C GLN A 88 -8.10 14.19 13.36
N GLU A 89 -7.68 13.71 14.54
CA GLU A 89 -7.63 12.28 14.82
C GLU A 89 -9.04 11.66 14.84
N ASP A 90 -10.02 12.34 15.42
CA ASP A 90 -11.42 11.88 15.41
C ASP A 90 -11.94 11.76 13.97
N TYR A 91 -11.58 12.71 13.10
CA TYR A 91 -11.91 12.66 11.67
C TYR A 91 -11.31 11.41 10.99
N GLN A 92 -10.05 11.11 11.30
CA GLN A 92 -9.36 9.93 10.78
C GLN A 92 -9.92 8.62 11.32
N GLU A 93 -10.35 8.59 12.59
CA GLU A 93 -11.02 7.45 13.19
C GLU A 93 -12.34 7.14 12.47
N ILE A 94 -13.15 8.18 12.23
CA ILE A 94 -14.41 8.04 11.48
C ILE A 94 -14.14 7.55 10.06
N GLU A 95 -13.15 8.11 9.36
CA GLU A 95 -12.74 7.62 8.05
C GLU A 95 -12.37 6.12 8.09
N GLY A 96 -11.58 5.72 9.09
CA GLY A 96 -11.20 4.32 9.28
C GLY A 96 -12.41 3.40 9.46
N MET A 97 -13.41 3.83 10.23
CA MET A 97 -14.67 3.09 10.41
C MET A 97 -15.47 2.99 9.10
N LEU A 98 -15.56 4.07 8.33
CA LEU A 98 -16.26 4.07 7.03
C LEU A 98 -15.57 3.17 6.01
N GLN A 99 -14.24 3.19 5.95
CA GLN A 99 -13.47 2.30 5.08
C GLN A 99 -13.61 0.83 5.51
N ALA A 100 -13.58 0.54 6.80
CA ALA A 100 -13.84 -0.79 7.33
C ALA A 100 -15.25 -1.27 6.99
N ALA A 101 -16.24 -0.38 7.05
CA ALA A 101 -17.62 -0.67 6.64
C ALA A 101 -17.71 -1.00 5.15
N LYS A 102 -17.08 -0.20 4.29
CA LYS A 102 -17.03 -0.44 2.83
C LYS A 102 -16.39 -1.79 2.49
N GLY A 103 -15.42 -2.26 3.28
CA GLY A 103 -14.79 -3.56 3.08
C GLY A 103 -15.65 -4.76 3.52
N LYS A 104 -16.65 -4.55 4.39
CA LYS A 104 -17.49 -5.61 4.98
C LYS A 104 -18.92 -5.63 4.43
N LEU A 105 -19.42 -4.49 4.00
CA LEU A 105 -20.74 -4.33 3.39
C LEU A 105 -20.64 -4.49 1.87
N THR A 106 -21.75 -4.89 1.25
CA THR A 106 -21.89 -4.82 -0.21
C THR A 106 -22.05 -3.36 -0.66
N GLU A 107 -21.87 -3.07 -1.95
CA GLU A 107 -21.92 -1.70 -2.49
C GLU A 107 -23.29 -1.02 -2.23
N ASP A 108 -24.39 -1.76 -2.39
CA ASP A 108 -25.74 -1.27 -2.12
C ASP A 108 -25.97 -1.02 -0.63
N GLU A 109 -25.57 -1.96 0.24
CA GLU A 109 -25.68 -1.81 1.69
C GLU A 109 -24.81 -0.66 2.22
N PHE A 110 -23.62 -0.49 1.67
CA PHE A 110 -22.72 0.60 2.02
C PHE A 110 -23.32 1.96 1.64
N LYS A 111 -23.97 2.05 0.48
CA LYS A 111 -24.65 3.28 0.04
C LYS A 111 -25.82 3.63 0.97
N GLU A 112 -26.63 2.65 1.36
CA GLU A 112 -27.70 2.87 2.35
C GLU A 112 -27.14 3.27 3.71
N TYR A 113 -26.08 2.59 4.17
CA TYR A 113 -25.38 2.91 5.41
C TYR A 113 -24.83 4.34 5.41
N MET A 114 -24.23 4.80 4.30
CA MET A 114 -23.73 6.17 4.14
C MET A 114 -24.85 7.21 4.25
N GLU A 115 -25.96 7.00 3.54
CA GLU A 115 -27.14 7.89 3.60
C GLU A 115 -27.73 7.97 5.02
N LEU A 116 -27.90 6.82 5.68
CA LEU A 116 -28.42 6.76 7.05
C LEU A 116 -27.47 7.41 8.05
N THR A 117 -26.16 7.16 7.93
CA THR A 117 -25.14 7.75 8.79
C THR A 117 -25.06 9.26 8.60
N LYS A 118 -25.19 9.74 7.36
CA LYS A 118 -25.23 11.17 7.03
C LYS A 118 -26.40 11.87 7.71
N GLN A 119 -27.60 11.30 7.63
CA GLN A 119 -28.79 11.86 8.30
C GLN A 119 -28.63 11.87 9.81
N LEU A 120 -28.12 10.77 10.39
CA LEU A 120 -27.86 10.68 11.84
C LEU A 120 -26.85 11.73 12.28
N MET A 121 -25.77 11.88 11.53
CA MET A 121 -24.69 12.80 11.87
C MET A 121 -25.11 14.26 11.70
N GLN A 122 -25.93 14.60 10.71
CA GLN A 122 -26.49 15.95 10.57
C GLN A 122 -27.36 16.34 11.77
N LEU A 123 -28.21 15.42 12.26
CA LEU A 123 -28.99 15.62 13.47
C LEU A 123 -28.09 15.77 14.70
N LYS A 124 -27.03 14.97 14.79
CA LYS A 124 -26.07 15.03 15.89
C LYS A 124 -25.25 16.33 15.87
N LEU A 125 -24.78 16.78 14.72
CA LEU A 125 -24.06 18.05 14.57
C LEU A 125 -24.94 19.24 14.99
N LYS A 126 -26.24 19.20 14.68
CA LYS A 126 -27.17 20.26 15.06
C LYS A 126 -27.30 20.44 16.58
N ILE A 127 -27.07 19.38 17.35
CA ILE A 127 -27.18 19.40 18.82
C ILE A 127 -25.85 19.47 19.54
N THR A 128 -24.76 19.17 18.84
CA THR A 128 -23.41 19.26 19.39
C THR A 128 -22.98 20.72 19.38
N ASP A 129 -22.55 21.23 20.53
CA ASP A 129 -21.97 22.57 20.62
C ASP A 129 -20.47 22.58 20.25
N GLU A 130 -19.87 23.76 20.28
CA GLU A 130 -18.45 23.97 19.97
C GLU A 130 -17.49 23.22 20.93
N ASN A 131 -17.99 22.73 22.07
CA ASN A 131 -17.22 21.96 23.05
C ASN A 131 -17.39 20.44 22.88
N GLY A 132 -18.10 19.99 21.84
CA GLY A 132 -18.40 18.57 21.64
C GLY A 132 -19.52 18.04 22.55
N VAL A 133 -20.25 18.92 23.24
CA VAL A 133 -21.35 18.51 24.13
C VAL A 133 -22.64 18.43 23.32
N SER A 134 -23.23 17.24 23.26
CA SER A 134 -24.51 17.01 22.60
C SER A 134 -25.67 17.39 23.52
N HIS A 135 -26.40 18.45 23.16
CA HIS A 135 -27.58 18.92 23.87
C HIS A 135 -28.84 18.28 23.28
N GLU A 136 -29.14 17.05 23.71
CA GLU A 136 -30.31 16.28 23.25
C GLU A 136 -31.65 17.01 23.51
N GLU A 137 -31.66 17.96 24.44
CA GLU A 137 -32.78 18.85 24.76
C GLU A 137 -33.12 19.85 23.64
N ASN A 138 -32.19 20.09 22.71
CA ASN A 138 -32.42 20.94 21.54
C ASN A 138 -33.16 20.22 20.41
N LEU A 139 -33.32 18.90 20.48
CA LEU A 139 -34.09 18.13 19.51
C LEU A 139 -35.60 18.26 19.79
N THR A 140 -36.37 18.47 18.73
CA THR A 140 -37.82 18.27 18.80
C THR A 140 -38.16 16.80 19.02
N ARG A 141 -39.35 16.51 19.55
CA ARG A 141 -39.80 15.11 19.78
C ARG A 141 -39.81 14.29 18.49
N GLU A 142 -40.09 14.94 17.37
CA GLU A 142 -40.05 14.36 16.03
C GLU A 142 -38.62 13.99 15.61
N GLU A 143 -37.65 14.88 15.83
CA GLU A 143 -36.24 14.63 15.51
C GLU A 143 -35.63 13.56 16.43
N GLN A 144 -36.02 13.52 17.71
CA GLN A 144 -35.62 12.43 18.62
C GLN A 144 -36.11 11.07 18.12
N ARG A 145 -37.37 10.97 17.68
CA ARG A 145 -37.88 9.73 17.07
C ARG A 145 -37.15 9.37 15.78
N GLN A 146 -36.81 10.35 14.95
CA GLN A 146 -36.03 10.10 13.73
C GLN A 146 -34.64 9.59 14.09
N PHE A 147 -33.98 10.18 15.10
CA PHE A 147 -32.69 9.74 15.59
C PHE A 147 -32.73 8.28 16.08
N GLU A 148 -33.72 7.92 16.91
CA GLU A 148 -33.93 6.54 17.36
C GLU A 148 -34.18 5.57 16.19
N GLN A 149 -35.03 5.95 15.23
CA GLN A 149 -35.32 5.12 14.06
C GLN A 149 -34.09 4.92 13.16
N LEU A 150 -33.29 5.96 12.97
CA LEU A 150 -32.03 5.88 12.22
C LEU A 150 -31.04 4.96 12.95
N GLY A 151 -30.93 5.07 14.28
CA GLY A 151 -30.12 4.16 15.10
C GLY A 151 -30.54 2.70 14.98
N LEU A 152 -31.84 2.42 15.03
CA LEU A 152 -32.37 1.06 14.83
C LEU A 152 -32.07 0.50 13.44
N LYS A 153 -32.17 1.33 12.40
CA LYS A 153 -31.83 0.94 11.02
C LYS A 153 -30.33 0.71 10.83
N LEU A 154 -29.49 1.47 11.53
CA LEU A 154 -28.04 1.33 11.47
C LEU A 154 -27.49 0.16 12.30
N THR A 155 -28.22 -0.29 13.32
CA THR A 155 -27.85 -1.41 14.19
C THR A 155 -27.43 -2.68 13.43
N PRO A 156 -28.22 -3.24 12.48
CA PRO A 156 -27.82 -4.43 11.73
C PRO A 156 -26.56 -4.21 10.88
N TYR A 157 -26.36 -3.00 10.36
CA TYR A 157 -25.15 -2.66 9.62
C TYR A 157 -23.94 -2.61 10.55
N PHE A 158 -24.05 -1.98 11.72
CA PHE A 158 -22.99 -1.96 12.72
C PHE A 158 -22.63 -3.36 13.23
N GLU A 159 -23.61 -4.24 13.45
CA GLU A 159 -23.34 -5.63 13.84
C GLU A 159 -22.54 -6.37 12.75
N LYS A 160 -22.92 -6.17 11.48
CA LYS A 160 -22.22 -6.74 10.33
C LYS A 160 -20.80 -6.19 10.18
N ILE A 161 -20.60 -4.89 10.44
CA ILE A 161 -19.30 -4.22 10.38
C ILE A 161 -18.41 -4.61 11.57
N ASN A 162 -18.95 -4.70 12.80
CA ASN A 162 -18.15 -4.98 14.00
C ASN A 162 -17.93 -6.47 14.26
N GLY A 163 -18.64 -7.37 13.58
CA GLY A 163 -18.35 -8.79 13.60
C GLY A 163 -18.57 -9.47 14.95
N THR A 164 -19.39 -8.92 15.84
CA THR A 164 -19.80 -9.59 17.08
C THR A 164 -21.10 -10.36 16.87
N ALA A 165 -21.07 -11.36 15.98
CA ALA A 165 -21.84 -12.56 16.25
C ALA A 165 -21.11 -13.25 17.42
N LYS A 166 -21.68 -13.11 18.60
CA LYS A 166 -21.30 -13.77 19.85
C LYS A 166 -20.88 -15.24 19.57
N PRO A 167 -19.78 -15.76 20.14
CA PRO A 167 -19.54 -17.20 20.14
C PRO A 167 -20.66 -17.96 20.87
#